data_AF-A0A1M5EMF9-F1
#
_entry.id   AF-A0A1M5EMF9-F1
#
_cell.length_a   1.000
_cell.length_b   1.000
_cell.length_c   1.000
_cell.angle_alpha   90.00
_cell.angle_beta   90.00
_cell.angle_gamma   90.00
#
_symmetry.space_group_name_H-M   'P 1'
#
loop_
_entity.id
_entity.type
_entity.pdbx_description
1 polymer ?
#
loop_
_entity_poly.entity_id
_entity_poly.type
_entity_poly.pdbx_seq_one_letter_code
_entity_poly.pdbx_strand_id
1 'polypeptide(L)' 'MSGIDKLKNKAQELSGEGKERVGEATGDRDLQAEGANDKAAGNLKQAGEKVKDVFK' A
#
# COMPACT_ATOMS: atom_id res chain seq x y z
N MET A 1 15.29 -5.93 13.66
CA MET A 1 14.11 -6.23 12.81
C MET A 1 14.57 -6.45 11.39
N SER A 2 14.09 -7.54 10.80
CA SER A 2 14.71 -8.27 9.70
C SER A 2 14.59 -7.51 8.38
N GLY A 3 15.65 -7.50 7.54
CA GLY A 3 15.63 -6.86 6.22
C GLY A 3 14.51 -7.36 5.31
N ILE A 4 13.99 -8.55 5.59
CA ILE A 4 12.84 -9.18 4.93
C ILE A 4 11.55 -8.38 5.15
N ASP A 5 11.33 -7.80 6.34
CA ASP A 5 10.11 -7.02 6.63
C ASP A 5 10.06 -5.71 5.84
N LYS A 6 11.21 -5.02 5.73
CA LYS A 6 11.32 -3.81 4.90
C LYS A 6 11.15 -4.12 3.43
N LEU A 7 11.71 -5.24 2.96
CA LEU A 7 11.56 -5.69 1.58
C LEU A 7 10.09 -6.05 1.28
N LYS A 8 9.41 -6.73 2.21
CA LYS A 8 8.01 -7.13 2.07
C LYS A 8 7.06 -5.92 2.06
N ASN A 9 7.30 -4.93 2.93
CA ASN A 9 6.55 -3.68 2.90
C ASN A 9 6.76 -2.93 1.59
N LYS A 10 8.01 -2.76 1.13
CA LYS A 10 8.28 -2.15 -0.18
C LYS A 10 7.69 -2.93 -1.34
N ALA A 11 7.71 -4.27 -1.28
CA ALA A 11 7.13 -5.12 -2.31
C ALA A 11 5.61 -5.00 -2.36
N GLN A 12 4.92 -4.90 -1.22
CA GLN A 12 3.49 -4.60 -1.17
C GLN A 12 3.17 -3.22 -1.73
N GLU A 13 3.95 -2.20 -1.36
CA GLU A 13 3.78 -0.83 -1.85
C GLU A 13 3.98 -0.75 -3.37
N LEU A 14 5.04 -1.39 -3.88
CA LEU A 14 5.31 -1.54 -5.31
C LEU A 14 4.25 -2.38 -6.03
N SER A 15 3.70 -3.41 -5.37
CA SER A 15 2.65 -4.23 -5.96
C SER A 15 1.34 -3.47 -6.06
N GLY A 16 0.97 -2.67 -5.06
CA GLY A 16 -0.25 -1.85 -5.10
C GLY A 16 -0.13 -0.74 -6.14
N GLU A 17 1.00 -0.02 -6.15
CA GLU A 17 1.26 1.00 -7.19
C GLU A 17 1.39 0.38 -8.59
N GLY A 18 1.94 -0.83 -8.67
CA GLY A 18 2.01 -1.62 -9.89
C GLY A 18 0.62 -2.00 -10.42
N LYS A 19 -0.27 -2.51 -9.55
CA LYS A 19 -1.66 -2.82 -9.91
C LYS A 19 -2.42 -1.57 -10.38
N GLU A 20 -2.22 -0.43 -9.70
CA GLU A 20 -2.83 0.85 -10.07
C GLU A 20 -2.38 1.30 -11.47
N ARG A 21 -1.07 1.31 -11.74
CA ARG A 21 -0.52 1.68 -13.05
C ARG A 21 -0.89 0.71 -14.16
N VAL A 22 -0.84 -0.59 -13.88
CA VAL A 22 -1.20 -1.62 -14.87
C VAL A 22 -2.68 -1.51 -15.19
N GLY A 23 -3.54 -1.38 -14.19
CA GLY A 23 -4.98 -1.19 -14.39
C GLY A 23 -5.31 0.08 -15.17
N GLU A 24 -4.61 1.19 -14.89
CA GLU A 24 -4.76 2.42 -15.68
C GLU A 24 -4.32 2.23 -17.14
N ALA A 25 -3.20 1.55 -17.36
CA ALA A 25 -2.65 1.31 -18.69
C ALA A 25 -3.46 0.31 -19.53
N THR A 26 -4.04 -0.72 -18.89
CA THR A 26 -4.86 -1.74 -19.56
C THR A 26 -6.35 -1.41 -19.56
N GLY A 27 -6.77 -0.34 -18.87
CA GLY A 27 -8.18 0.02 -18.68
C GLY A 27 -8.94 -0.94 -17.74
N ASP A 28 -8.20 -1.71 -16.93
CA ASP A 28 -8.75 -2.66 -15.97
C ASP A 28 -9.06 -1.95 -14.65
N ARG A 29 -10.36 -1.69 -14.44
CA ARG A 29 -10.87 -0.98 -13.27
C ARG A 29 -10.68 -1.75 -11.97
N ASP A 30 -10.64 -3.08 -12.03
CA ASP A 30 -10.47 -3.92 -10.83
C ASP A 30 -9.04 -3.81 -10.33
N LEU A 31 -8.05 -3.88 -11.23
CA LEU A 31 -6.63 -3.67 -10.88
C LEU A 31 -6.36 -2.26 -10.36
N GLN A 32 -6.97 -1.25 -10.99
CA GLN A 32 -6.87 0.14 -10.53
C GLN A 32 -7.45 0.30 -9.11
N ALA A 33 -8.64 -0.25 -8.87
CA ALA A 33 -9.31 -0.18 -7.59
C ALA A 33 -8.57 -0.95 -6.48
N GLU A 34 -8.00 -2.13 -6.78
CA GLU A 34 -7.15 -2.87 -5.84
C GLU A 34 -5.93 -2.05 -5.43
N GLY A 35 -5.20 -1.49 -6.40
CA GLY A 35 -4.00 -0.69 -6.12
C GLY A 35 -4.29 0.55 -5.27
N ALA A 36 -5.37 1.26 -5.60
CA ALA A 36 -5.81 2.44 -4.85
C ALA A 36 -6.27 2.08 -3.41
N ASN A 37 -7.01 0.97 -3.25
CA ASN A 37 -7.42 0.48 -1.93
C ASN A 37 -6.23 0.06 -1.07
N ASP A 38 -5.25 -0.64 -1.63
CA ASP A 38 -4.02 -1.02 -0.92
C ASP A 38 -3.24 0.21 -0.44
N LYS A 39 -3.09 1.24 -1.29
CA LYS A 39 -2.49 2.53 -0.90
C LYS A 39 -3.27 3.21 0.24
N ALA A 40 -4.59 3.28 0.11
CA ALA A 40 -5.44 3.93 1.11
C ALA A 40 -5.37 3.20 2.46
N ALA A 41 -5.47 1.87 2.46
CA ALA A 41 -5.37 1.05 3.66
C ALA A 41 -3.99 1.14 4.33
N GLY A 42 -2.91 1.19 3.53
CA GLY A 42 -1.55 1.39 4.02
C GLY A 42 -1.38 2.74 4.72
N ASN A 43 -1.85 3.82 4.10
CA ASN A 43 -1.82 5.17 4.68
C ASN A 43 -2.67 5.25 5.96
N LEU A 44 -3.86 4.66 5.96
CA LEU A 44 -4.73 4.60 7.15
C LEU A 44 -4.07 3.84 8.30
N LYS A 45 -3.43 2.69 8.03
CA LYS A 45 -2.66 1.95 9.04
C LYS A 45 -1.52 2.77 9.60
N GLN A 46 -0.70 3.38 8.75
CA GLN A 46 0.42 4.20 9.20
C GLN A 46 -0.04 5.42 10.00
N ALA A 47 -1.12 6.09 9.58
CA ALA A 47 -1.69 7.21 10.31
C ALA A 47 -2.23 6.76 11.68
N GLY A 48 -2.96 5.64 11.73
CA GLY A 48 -3.48 5.07 12.97
C GLY A 48 -2.38 4.65 13.93
N GLU A 49 -1.31 4.03 13.44
CA GLU A 49 -0.15 3.67 14.26
C GLU A 49 0.61 4.89 14.75
N LYS A 50 0.84 5.91 13.91
CA LYS A 50 1.44 7.18 14.35
C LYS A 50 0.63 7.87 15.44
N VAL A 51 -0.69 7.95 15.26
CA VAL A 51 -1.59 8.51 16.29
C VAL A 51 -1.45 7.71 17.58
N LYS A 52 -1.53 6.38 17.52
CA LYS A 52 -1.41 5.50 18.69
C LYS A 52 -0.05 5.61 19.40
N ASP A 53 1.04 5.75 18.66
CA ASP A 53 2.39 5.95 19.22
C ASP A 53 2.55 7.32 19.89
N VAL A 54 1.90 8.36 19.35
CA VAL A 54 1.93 9.71 19.96
C VAL A 54 1.10 9.78 21.24
N PHE A 55 0.04 8.97 21.35
CA PHE A 55 -0.81 8.88 22.54
C PHE A 55 -0.32 7.86 23.58
N LYS A 56 0.84 7.22 23.36
CA LYS A 56 1.49 6.31 24.30
C LYS A 56 2.60 7.02 25.08
#